data_AF-A0A376VL87-F1
#
_entry.id   AF-A0A376VL87-F1
#
_cell.length_a   1.000
_cell.length_b   1.000
_cell.length_c   1.000
_cell.angle_alpha   90.00
_cell.angle_beta   90.00
_cell.angle_gamma   90.00
#
_symmetry.space_group_name_H-M   'P 1'
#
loop_
_entity.id
_entity.type
_entity.pdbx_description
1 polymer ?
#
loop_
_entity_poly.entity_id
_entity_poly.type
_entity_poly.pdbx_seq_one_letter_code
_entity_poly.pdbx_strand_id
1 'polypeptide(L)' 'MTNQPTEIAIVGGGMVGGALALGLAQHGFSVMVIEHAQPAPVCR' A
#
# COMPACT_ATOMS: atom_id res chain seq x y z
N MET A 1 -14.03 -13.70 -9.97
CA MET A 1 -12.73 -13.06 -9.76
C MET A 1 -12.98 -11.56 -9.66
N THR A 2 -12.91 -10.99 -8.45
CA THR A 2 -13.27 -9.58 -8.20
C THR A 2 -12.03 -8.73 -8.46
N ASN A 3 -12.01 -7.98 -9.55
CA ASN A 3 -10.94 -7.04 -9.82
C ASN A 3 -11.25 -5.74 -9.08
N GLN A 4 -10.48 -5.41 -8.04
CA GLN A 4 -10.63 -4.13 -7.36
C GLN A 4 -9.92 -3.06 -8.19
N PRO A 5 -10.64 -2.08 -8.75
CA PRO A 5 -10.02 -1.05 -9.57
C PRO A 5 -9.13 -0.17 -8.69
N THR A 6 -7.86 -0.07 -9.08
CA THR A 6 -6.85 0.82 -8.48
C THR A 6 -5.99 1.36 -9.62
N GLU A 7 -5.48 2.57 -9.48
CA GLU A 7 -4.63 3.18 -10.51
C GLU A 7 -3.21 2.61 -10.44
N ILE A 8 -2.73 2.34 -9.22
CA ILE A 8 -1.38 1.84 -8.96
C ILE A 8 -1.46 0.69 -7.96
N ALA A 9 -0.76 -0.40 -8.25
CA ALA A 9 -0.57 -1.53 -7.33
C ALA A 9 0.90 -1.62 -6.93
N ILE A 10 1.17 -1.63 -5.62
CA ILE A 10 2.50 -1.70 -5.02
C ILE A 10 2.61 -3.06 -4.32
N VAL A 11 3.53 -3.90 -4.75
CA VAL A 11 3.77 -5.21 -4.14
C VAL A 11 4.97 -5.09 -3.20
N GLY A 12 4.73 -5.28 -1.90
CA GLY A 12 5.68 -5.06 -0.82
C GLY A 12 5.41 -3.76 -0.05
N GLY A 13 4.90 -3.88 1.17
CA GLY A 13 4.56 -2.82 2.12
C GLY A 13 5.66 -2.50 3.14
N GLY A 14 6.92 -2.85 2.86
CA GLY A 14 8.08 -2.43 3.66
C GLY A 14 8.32 -0.91 3.62
N MET A 15 9.41 -0.42 4.23
CA MET A 15 9.69 1.02 4.37
C MET A 15 9.59 1.81 3.05
N VAL A 16 10.10 1.25 1.95
CA VAL A 16 10.06 1.90 0.62
C VAL A 16 8.66 1.87 0.02
N GLY A 17 7.98 0.72 0.07
CA GLY A 17 6.64 0.58 -0.50
C GLY A 17 5.60 1.42 0.25
N GLY A 18 5.70 1.50 1.57
CA GLY A 18 4.87 2.37 2.40
C GLY A 18 5.11 3.85 2.12
N ALA A 19 6.37 4.28 2.02
CA ALA A 19 6.71 5.67 1.67
C ALA A 19 6.23 6.06 0.27
N LEU A 20 6.36 5.16 -0.70
CA LEU A 20 5.86 5.34 -2.06
C LEU A 20 4.33 5.46 -2.07
N ALA A 21 3.63 4.54 -1.40
CA ALA A 21 2.18 4.58 -1.29
C ALA A 21 1.70 5.88 -0.65
N LEU A 22 2.38 6.33 0.40
CA LEU A 22 2.07 7.58 1.08
C LEU A 22 2.27 8.79 0.16
N GLY A 23 3.40 8.88 -0.56
CA GLY A 23 3.64 9.97 -1.51
C GLY A 23 2.61 10.01 -2.64
N LEU A 24 2.26 8.86 -3.20
CA LEU A 24 1.25 8.74 -4.25
C LEU A 24 -0.16 9.09 -3.75
N ALA A 25 -0.53 8.64 -2.56
CA ALA A 25 -1.80 9.00 -1.94
C ALA A 25 -1.90 10.49 -1.65
N GLN A 26 -0.80 11.13 -1.20
CA GLN A 26 -0.75 12.58 -0.99
C GLN A 26 -0.89 13.37 -2.30
N HIS A 27 -0.42 12.80 -3.42
CA HIS A 27 -0.60 13.36 -4.76
C HIS A 27 -1.99 13.09 -5.36
N GLY A 28 -2.89 12.40 -4.63
CA GLY A 28 -4.27 12.16 -5.03
C GLY A 28 -4.50 10.89 -5.85
N PHE A 29 -3.50 10.01 -5.97
CA PHE A 29 -3.65 8.74 -6.69
C PHE A 29 -4.32 7.66 -5.82
N SER A 30 -5.14 6.82 -6.45
CA SER A 30 -5.66 5.61 -5.83
C SER A 30 -4.62 4.49 -5.88
N VAL A 31 -4.03 4.19 -4.73
CA VAL A 31 -2.98 3.17 -4.57
C VAL A 31 -3.46 1.96 -3.78
N MET A 32 -3.04 0.77 -4.21
CA MET A 32 -3.26 -0.48 -3.52
C MET A 32 -1.92 -1.08 -3.14
N VAL A 33 -1.70 -1.32 -1.85
CA VAL A 33 -0.49 -2.01 -1.36
C VAL A 33 -0.83 -3.46 -1.07
N ILE A 34 -0.07 -4.37 -1.65
CA ILE A 34 -0.18 -5.81 -1.48
C ILE A 34 1.04 -6.27 -0.70
N GLU A 35 0.85 -6.72 0.53
CA GLU A 35 1.91 -7.23 1.39
C GLU A 35 1.52 -8.62 1.90
N HIS A 36 2.50 -9.51 1.97
CA HIS A 36 2.34 -10.87 2.47
C HIS A 36 2.41 -10.91 4.00
N ALA A 37 3.30 -10.09 4.59
CA ALA A 37 3.48 -10.00 6.03
C ALA A 37 2.33 -9.21 6.70
N GLN A 38 1.80 -9.73 7.80
CA GLN A 38 0.86 -8.96 8.62
C GLN A 38 1.60 -7.79 9.29
N PRO A 39 1.01 -6.58 9.34
CA PRO A 39 1.58 -5.48 10.11
C PRO A 39 1.80 -5.92 11.56
N ALA A 40 2.98 -5.62 12.11
CA ALA A 40 3.25 -5.90 13.50
C ALA A 40 2.18 -5.22 14.38
N PRO A 41 1.64 -5.89 15.41
CA PRO A 41 0.68 -5.29 16.31
C PRO A 41 1.28 -4.04 16.96
N VAL A 42 0.53 -2.94 16.92
CA VAL A 42 0.94 -1.71 17.59
C VAL A 42 0.85 -1.93 19.10
N CYS A 43 2.01 -1.99 19.77
CA CYS A 43 2.05 -1.89 21.22
C CYS A 43 1.73 -0.44 21.58
N ARG A 44 0.53 -0.23 22.13
CA ARG A 44 0.02 1.06 22.58
C ARG A 44 0.66 1.48 23.90
#